data_AF-A0A8T4IZ53-F1
#
_entry.id   AF-A0A8T4IZ53-F1
#
_cell.length_a   1.000
_cell.length_b   1.000
_cell.length_c   1.000
_cell.angle_alpha   90.00
_cell.angle_beta   90.00
_cell.angle_gamma   90.00
#
_symmetry.space_group_name_H-M   'P 1'
#
loop_
_entity.id
_entity.type
_entity.pdbx_description
1 polymer ?
#
loop_
_entity_poly.entity_id
_entity_poly.type
_entity_poly.pdbx_seq_one_letter_code
_entity_poly.pdbx_strand_id
1 'polypeptide(L)'
;AGGPYPRMRTWRDGEPGEEWDMAERTGPEPGAPYHDGWMVPQWRTQEVLYGRLRELGGEVVFGAALTGLDQDADGVTARLTGADGAAIAVRARWLVGAD
;
A
#
# COMPACT_ATOMS: atom_id res chain seq x y z
N ALA A 1 5.14 -15.82 4.04
CA ALA A 1 5.73 -15.31 2.78
C ALA A 1 6.41 -13.95 3.00
N GLY A 2 7.15 -13.83 4.09
CA GLY A 2 7.96 -12.68 4.48
C GLY A 2 8.98 -13.19 5.50
N GLY A 3 9.91 -12.35 5.92
CA GLY A 3 10.94 -12.73 6.88
C GLY A 3 11.50 -11.52 7.60
N PRO A 4 12.45 -11.72 8.52
CA PRO A 4 13.24 -10.63 9.04
C PRO A 4 13.90 -9.86 7.89
N TYR A 5 14.14 -8.57 8.07
CA TYR A 5 14.92 -7.81 7.09
C TYR A 5 16.27 -8.48 6.82
N PRO A 6 16.78 -8.46 5.57
CA PRO A 6 18.12 -8.92 5.30
C PRO A 6 19.13 -7.97 5.94
N ARG A 7 20.33 -8.46 6.25
CA ARG A 7 21.44 -7.57 6.58
C ARG A 7 21.80 -6.78 5.33
N MET A 8 22.01 -5.49 5.52
CA MET A 8 22.44 -4.58 4.47
C MET A 8 23.93 -4.74 4.25
N ARG A 9 24.37 -4.49 3.01
CA ARG A 9 25.78 -4.51 2.64
C ARG A 9 26.06 -3.45 1.59
N THR A 10 27.19 -2.77 1.72
CA THR A 10 27.72 -1.90 0.66
C THR A 10 28.52 -2.72 -0.34
N TRP A 11 28.53 -2.29 -1.59
CA TRP A 11 29.38 -2.87 -2.63
C TRP A 11 30.19 -1.75 -3.27
N ARG A 12 31.50 -1.97 -3.45
CA ARG A 12 32.38 -1.03 -4.14
C ARG A 12 33.31 -1.81 -5.05
N ASP A 13 33.33 -1.46 -6.33
CA ASP A 13 34.18 -2.11 -7.34
C ASP A 13 34.01 -3.63 -7.40
N GLY A 14 32.79 -4.13 -7.13
CA GLY A 14 32.46 -5.55 -7.07
C GLY A 14 32.83 -6.24 -5.76
N GLU A 15 33.54 -5.56 -4.86
CA GLU A 15 33.93 -6.11 -3.56
C GLU A 15 32.87 -5.82 -2.48
N PRO A 16 32.54 -6.83 -1.64
CA PRO A 16 31.59 -6.66 -0.56
C PRO A 16 32.20 -5.87 0.61
N GLY A 17 31.50 -4.83 1.05
CA GLY A 17 31.80 -4.10 2.28
C GLY A 17 31.18 -4.75 3.52
N GLU A 18 31.18 -3.98 4.61
CA GLU A 18 30.60 -4.38 5.90
C GLU A 18 29.11 -4.74 5.79
N GLU A 19 28.67 -5.68 6.62
CA GLU A 19 27.26 -5.98 6.82
C GLU A 19 26.73 -5.32 8.10
N TRP A 20 25.56 -4.70 8.02
CA TRP A 20 24.87 -4.12 9.17
C TRP A 20 23.37 -4.38 9.11
N ASP A 21 22.70 -4.26 10.25
CA ASP A 21 21.25 -4.25 10.28
C ASP A 21 20.71 -2.88 9.89
N MET A 22 19.71 -2.84 8.99
CA MET A 22 19.05 -1.58 8.60
C MET A 22 18.41 -0.87 9.80
N ALA A 23 17.85 -1.64 10.72
CA ALA A 23 17.31 -1.19 11.99
C ALA A 23 17.74 -2.20 13.07
N GLU A 24 18.05 -1.70 14.27
CA GLU A 24 18.39 -2.55 15.41
C GLU A 24 17.26 -3.56 15.70
N ARG A 25 17.63 -4.80 15.98
CA ARG A 25 16.69 -5.86 16.36
C ARG A 25 16.86 -6.16 17.83
N THR A 26 15.91 -5.70 18.62
CA THR A 26 15.92 -5.84 20.08
C THR A 26 15.17 -7.08 20.55
N GLY A 27 14.39 -7.72 19.66
CA GLY A 27 13.56 -8.87 20.01
C GLY A 27 12.35 -8.47 20.86
N PRO A 28 11.43 -9.39 21.20
CA PRO A 28 10.16 -9.03 21.84
C PRO A 28 10.31 -8.34 23.20
N GLU A 29 9.57 -7.26 23.41
CA GLU A 29 9.50 -6.53 24.69
C GLU A 29 8.09 -6.55 25.28
N PRO A 30 7.93 -6.44 26.62
CA PRO A 30 6.63 -6.22 27.24
C PRO A 30 5.94 -4.99 26.65
N GLY A 31 4.77 -5.17 26.02
CA GLY A 31 4.01 -4.10 25.36
C GLY A 31 4.33 -3.91 23.87
N ALA A 32 5.41 -4.50 23.36
CA ALA A 32 5.80 -4.45 21.95
C ALA A 32 6.36 -5.81 21.48
N PRO A 33 5.53 -6.86 21.38
CA PRO A 33 6.01 -8.21 21.04
C PRO A 33 6.46 -8.39 19.57
N TYR A 34 6.13 -7.44 18.68
CA TYR A 34 6.36 -7.53 17.22
C TYR A 34 6.86 -6.20 16.62
N HIS A 35 7.84 -5.55 17.24
CA HIS A 35 8.37 -4.27 16.74
C HIS A 35 9.52 -4.42 15.75
N ASP A 36 10.20 -5.58 15.76
CA ASP A 36 11.22 -5.89 14.76
C ASP A 36 10.60 -5.88 13.36
N GLY A 37 11.30 -5.24 12.41
CA GLY A 37 10.84 -5.11 11.03
C GLY A 37 10.66 -6.48 10.36
N TRP A 38 9.49 -6.70 9.76
CA TRP A 38 9.19 -7.88 8.96
C TRP A 38 9.09 -7.49 7.49
N MET A 39 10.04 -7.95 6.68
CA MET A 39 10.06 -7.69 5.26
C MET A 39 9.05 -8.57 4.54
N VAL A 40 8.06 -7.92 3.92
CA VAL A 40 7.03 -8.55 3.10
C VAL A 40 7.10 -7.94 1.70
N PRO A 41 7.10 -8.75 0.63
CA PRO A 41 7.00 -8.22 -0.73
C PRO A 41 5.74 -7.36 -0.89
N GLN A 42 5.85 -6.23 -1.60
CA GLN A 42 4.74 -5.28 -1.76
C GLN A 42 3.46 -5.95 -2.27
N TRP A 43 3.57 -6.86 -3.26
CA TRP A 43 2.42 -7.58 -3.81
C TRP A 43 1.66 -8.38 -2.75
N ARG A 44 2.38 -8.97 -1.78
CA ARG A 44 1.78 -9.79 -0.73
C ARG A 44 1.10 -8.93 0.32
N THR A 45 1.68 -7.77 0.64
CA THR A 45 1.02 -6.78 1.50
C THR A 45 -0.28 -6.30 0.85
N GLN A 46 -0.26 -5.95 -0.44
CA GLN A 46 -1.44 -5.52 -1.19
C GLN A 46 -2.50 -6.62 -1.27
N GLU A 47 -2.10 -7.87 -1.49
CA GLU A 47 -3.02 -9.01 -1.52
C GLU A 47 -3.73 -9.22 -0.17
N VAL A 48 -3.01 -9.15 0.95
CA VAL A 48 -3.61 -9.27 2.29
C VAL A 48 -4.58 -8.13 2.57
N LEU A 49 -4.20 -6.88 2.25
CA LEU A 49 -5.07 -5.72 2.45
C LEU A 49 -6.32 -5.80 1.56
N TYR A 50 -6.17 -6.21 0.30
CA TYR A 50 -7.28 -6.39 -0.63
C TYR A 50 -8.22 -7.50 -0.18
N GLY A 51 -7.69 -8.65 0.27
CA GLY A 51 -8.49 -9.73 0.84
C GLY A 51 -9.28 -9.27 2.06
N ARG A 52 -8.65 -8.51 2.96
CA ARG A 52 -9.33 -7.99 4.16
C ARG A 52 -10.41 -6.95 3.81
N LEU A 53 -10.17 -6.10 2.82
CA LEU A 53 -11.16 -5.14 2.32
C LEU A 53 -12.39 -5.87 1.78
N ARG A 54 -12.20 -6.93 0.97
CA ARG A 54 -13.29 -7.78 0.45
C ARG A 54 -14.11 -8.41 1.58
N GLU A 55 -13.45 -8.97 2.59
CA GLU A 55 -14.11 -9.58 3.76
C GLU A 55 -14.99 -8.58 4.53
N LEU A 56 -14.60 -7.30 4.53
CA LEU A 56 -15.35 -6.21 5.16
C LEU A 56 -16.45 -5.64 4.25
N GLY A 57 -16.65 -6.19 3.05
CA GLY A 57 -17.64 -5.73 2.07
C GLY A 57 -17.19 -4.56 1.20
N GLY A 58 -15.90 -4.25 1.18
CA GLY A 58 -15.32 -3.16 0.40
C GLY A 58 -15.10 -3.50 -1.08
N GLU A 59 -15.30 -2.49 -1.93
CA GLU A 59 -15.18 -2.61 -3.39
C GLU A 59 -13.96 -1.87 -4.00
N VAL A 60 -13.24 -2.50 -4.93
CA VAL A 60 -12.16 -1.94 -5.74
C VAL A 60 -12.46 -2.23 -7.20
N VAL A 61 -12.58 -1.16 -7.99
CA VAL A 61 -12.75 -1.22 -9.44
C VAL A 61 -11.41 -0.92 -10.09
N PHE A 62 -10.72 -1.96 -10.54
CA PHE A 62 -9.45 -1.80 -11.25
C PHE A 62 -9.65 -1.22 -12.65
N GLY A 63 -8.66 -0.49 -13.15
CA GLY A 63 -8.71 0.15 -14.47
C GLY A 63 -9.67 1.33 -14.57
N ALA A 64 -10.11 1.88 -13.42
CA ALA A 64 -10.90 3.11 -13.37
C ALA A 64 -10.00 4.29 -12.96
N ALA A 65 -9.66 5.15 -13.91
CA ALA A 65 -8.81 6.32 -13.67
C ALA A 65 -9.66 7.55 -13.37
N LEU A 66 -9.36 8.29 -12.30
CA LEU A 66 -9.98 9.59 -12.02
C LEU A 66 -9.48 10.63 -13.03
N THR A 67 -10.40 11.25 -13.76
CA THR A 67 -10.08 12.28 -14.78
C THR A 67 -10.57 13.67 -14.40
N GLY A 68 -11.40 13.77 -13.35
CA GLY A 68 -11.77 15.05 -12.77
C GLY A 68 -12.79 14.87 -11.64
N LEU A 69 -13.05 15.94 -10.92
CA LEU A 69 -14.08 15.99 -9.89
C LEU A 69 -14.69 17.39 -9.83
N ASP A 70 -15.93 17.45 -9.36
CA ASP A 70 -16.59 18.69 -8.91
C ASP A 70 -17.16 18.45 -7.51
N GLN A 71 -17.20 19.48 -6.68
CA GLN A 71 -17.76 19.41 -5.32
C GLN A 71 -18.79 20.51 -5.09
N ASP A 72 -19.76 20.20 -4.24
CA ASP A 72 -20.77 21.13 -3.74
C ASP A 72 -20.97 20.91 -2.23
N ALA A 73 -21.98 21.56 -1.64
CA ALA A 73 -22.24 21.49 -0.21
C ALA A 73 -22.61 20.07 0.30
N ASP A 74 -23.07 19.18 -0.58
CA ASP A 74 -23.59 17.85 -0.24
C ASP A 74 -22.62 16.70 -0.61
N GLY A 75 -21.49 16.99 -1.27
CA GLY A 75 -20.48 15.99 -1.61
C GLY A 75 -19.68 16.25 -2.89
N VAL A 76 -19.11 15.17 -3.43
CA VAL A 76 -18.19 15.17 -4.58
C VAL A 76 -18.72 14.26 -5.69
N THR A 77 -18.73 14.77 -6.91
CA THR A 77 -18.99 14.01 -8.14
C THR A 77 -17.65 13.75 -8.84
N ALA A 78 -17.18 12.51 -8.81
CA ALA A 78 -15.96 12.06 -9.48
C ALA A 78 -16.27 11.59 -10.91
N ARG A 79 -15.45 12.01 -11.87
CA ARG A 79 -15.45 11.51 -13.25
C ARG A 79 -14.30 10.53 -13.41
N LEU A 80 -14.63 9.32 -13.86
CA LEU A 80 -13.68 8.25 -14.08
C LEU A 80 -13.70 7.84 -15.56
N THR A 81 -12.58 7.31 -16.04
CA THR A 81 -12.47 6.56 -17.29
C THR A 81 -12.25 5.09 -16.95
N GLY A 82 -13.18 4.23 -17.37
CA GLY A 82 -13.10 2.78 -17.18
C GLY A 82 -12.06 2.11 -18.08
N ALA A 83 -11.80 0.83 -17.85
CA ALA A 83 -10.77 0.07 -18.57
C ALA A 83 -11.06 -0.07 -20.08
N ASP A 84 -12.33 0.05 -20.47
CA ASP A 84 -12.83 0.08 -21.85
C ASP A 84 -12.90 1.49 -22.46
N GLY A 85 -12.45 2.50 -21.71
CA GLY A 85 -12.56 3.91 -22.09
C GLY A 85 -13.91 4.55 -21.76
N ALA A 86 -14.86 3.83 -21.16
CA ALA A 86 -16.17 4.38 -20.82
C ALA A 86 -16.06 5.49 -19.77
N ALA A 87 -16.84 6.55 -19.97
CA ALA A 87 -16.99 7.60 -18.97
C ALA A 87 -17.94 7.14 -17.86
N ILE A 88 -17.50 7.22 -16.61
CA ILE A 88 -18.26 6.84 -15.42
C ILE A 88 -18.33 8.05 -14.47
N ALA A 89 -19.50 8.30 -13.89
CA ALA A 89 -19.69 9.32 -12.86
C ALA A 89 -20.09 8.66 -11.54
N VAL A 90 -19.38 8.99 -10.46
CA VAL A 90 -19.63 8.48 -9.11
C VAL A 90 -19.90 9.66 -8.17
N ARG A 91 -21.02 9.63 -7.45
CA ARG A 91 -21.35 10.61 -6.41
C ARG A 91 -21.09 10.00 -5.04
N ALA A 92 -20.33 10.70 -4.21
CA ALA A 92 -20.08 10.34 -2.82
C ALA A 92 -20.10 11.56 -1.92
N ARG A 93 -20.26 11.38 -0.61
CA ARG A 93 -20.14 12.48 0.36
C ARG A 93 -18.70 12.98 0.48
N TRP A 94 -17.74 12.07 0.29
CA TRP A 94 -16.31 12.34 0.43
C TRP A 94 -15.54 11.60 -0.65
N LEU A 95 -14.41 12.19 -1.04
CA LEU A 95 -13.40 11.57 -1.89
C LEU A 95 -12.06 11.66 -1.15
N VAL A 96 -11.29 10.58 -1.15
CA VAL A 96 -9.98 10.51 -0.50
C VAL A 96 -8.94 10.18 -1.57
N GLY A 97 -7.91 11.01 -1.70
CA GLY A 97 -6.75 10.74 -2.54
C GLY A 97 -5.83 9.72 -1.88
N ALA A 98 -5.60 8.61 -2.57
CA ALA A 98 -4.71 7.52 -2.15
C ALA A 98 -3.98 6.91 -3.38
N ASP A 99 -3.81 7.74 -4.41
CA ASP A 99 -3.21 7.46 -5.71
C ASP A 99 -1.68 7.67 -5.75
#